data_AF-A0A1G4S9M0-F1
#
_entry.id   AF-A0A1G4S9M0-F1
#
_cell.length_a   1.000
_cell.length_b   1.000
_cell.length_c   1.000
_cell.angle_alpha   90.00
_cell.angle_beta   90.00
_cell.angle_gamma   90.00
#
_symmetry.space_group_name_H-M   'P 1'
#
loop_
_entity.id
_entity.type
_entity.pdbx_description
1 polymer ?
#
loop_
_entity_poly.entity_id
_entity_poly.type
_entity_poly.pdbx_seq_one_letter_code
_entity_poly.pdbx_strand_id
1 'polypeptide(L)'
;MSSEKPLPVRFVIDERRFGLVSFPRPRGRTRIPLEPLQGALEATLGVRFEIKRERLFGPKVLSFIYMGERVKIRLLETGDAQIDLATVDDDVREIILEHLRQSHDFEAH
;
A
#
# COMPACT_ATOMS: atom_id res chain seq x y z
N MET A 1 -24.67 16.81 3.91
CA MET A 1 -24.22 15.40 3.86
C MET A 1 -22.95 15.33 4.69
N SER A 2 -22.97 14.62 5.81
CA SER A 2 -21.76 14.48 6.64
C SER A 2 -20.77 13.65 5.83
N SER A 3 -19.76 14.31 5.25
CA SER A 3 -18.64 13.61 4.61
C SER A 3 -17.78 13.10 5.74
N GLU A 4 -18.18 11.95 6.30
CA GLU A 4 -17.38 11.26 7.31
C GLU A 4 -16.08 10.87 6.61
N LYS A 5 -14.97 11.52 7.00
CA LYS A 5 -13.66 11.19 6.43
C LYS A 5 -13.41 9.70 6.68
N PRO A 6 -12.94 8.94 5.68
CA PRO A 6 -12.62 7.53 5.88
C PRO A 6 -11.60 7.41 7.02
N LEU A 7 -11.78 6.38 7.85
CA LEU A 7 -10.84 6.08 8.93
C LEU A 7 -9.44 5.84 8.35
N PRO A 8 -8.37 6.25 9.06
CA PRO A 8 -7.00 6.01 8.63
C PRO A 8 -6.74 4.53 8.36
N VAL A 9 -5.94 4.26 7.33
CA VAL A 9 -5.52 2.92 6.96
C VAL A 9 -4.39 2.48 7.88
N ARG A 10 -4.58 1.36 8.56
CA ARG A 10 -3.53 0.80 9.41
C ARG A 10 -2.41 0.20 8.56
N PHE A 11 -1.17 0.41 8.99
CA PHE A 11 -0.01 -0.26 8.41
C PHE A 11 0.99 -0.71 9.48
N VAL A 12 1.77 -1.73 9.14
CA VAL A 12 2.83 -2.31 9.97
C VAL A 12 4.07 -2.44 9.10
N ILE A 13 5.21 -1.94 9.58
CA ILE A 13 6.50 -2.18 8.95
C ILE A 13 7.08 -3.45 9.56
N ASP A 14 7.39 -4.45 8.74
CA ASP A 14 7.97 -5.69 9.23
C ASP A 14 9.46 -5.48 9.54
N GLU A 15 9.81 -5.46 10.84
CA GLU A 15 11.19 -5.27 11.30
C GLU A 15 12.13 -6.43 10.91
N ARG A 16 11.58 -7.60 10.57
CA ARG A 16 12.36 -8.80 10.18
C ARG A 16 12.51 -8.91 8.67
N ARG A 17 11.60 -8.31 7.90
CA ARG A 17 11.60 -8.33 6.45
C ARG A 17 11.79 -6.93 5.90
N PHE A 18 13.03 -6.65 5.52
CA PHE A 18 13.45 -5.36 5.00
C PHE A 18 12.51 -4.83 3.91
N GLY A 19 11.98 -3.63 4.12
CA GLY A 19 11.12 -2.94 3.16
C GLY A 19 9.71 -3.53 3.00
N LEU A 20 9.30 -4.51 3.80
CA LEU A 20 7.95 -5.02 3.73
C LEU A 20 7.01 -4.18 4.59
N VAL A 21 5.98 -3.61 3.95
CA VAL A 21 4.89 -2.90 4.63
C VAL A 21 3.61 -3.69 4.46
N SER A 22 2.98 -4.04 5.58
CA SER A 22 1.72 -4.78 5.62
C SER A 22 0.57 -3.86 6.01
N PHE A 23 -0.55 -4.02 5.31
CA PHE A 23 -1.82 -3.34 5.59
C PHE A 23 -2.80 -4.41 6.07
N PRO A 24 -2.96 -4.59 7.39
CA PRO A 24 -3.83 -5.62 7.94
C PRO A 24 -5.29 -5.32 7.62
N ARG A 25 -6.06 -6.36 7.32
CA ARG A 25 -7.52 -6.21 7.16
C ARG A 25 -8.15 -5.74 8.48
N PRO A 26 -9.19 -4.89 8.41
CA PRO A 26 -9.93 -4.50 9.60
C PRO A 26 -10.56 -5.70 10.32
N ARG A 27 -10.66 -5.63 11.66
CA ARG A 27 -11.35 -6.66 12.46
C ARG A 27 -12.78 -6.85 11.94
N GLY A 28 -13.21 -8.12 11.86
CA GLY A 28 -14.54 -8.47 11.34
C GLY A 28 -14.68 -8.46 9.82
N ARG A 29 -13.65 -8.06 9.06
CA ARG A 29 -13.66 -8.18 7.58
C ARG A 29 -12.86 -9.37 7.11
N THR A 30 -13.27 -9.98 6.00
CA THR A 30 -12.54 -11.09 5.36
C THR A 30 -11.33 -10.62 4.57
N ARG A 31 -11.33 -9.38 4.08
CA ARG A 31 -10.25 -8.77 3.28
C ARG A 31 -10.13 -7.28 3.55
N ILE A 32 -8.95 -6.72 3.31
CA ILE A 32 -8.73 -5.28 3.31
C ILE A 32 -9.52 -4.62 2.17
N PRO A 33 -10.24 -3.51 2.42
CA PRO A 33 -10.88 -2.75 1.36
C PRO A 33 -9.81 -2.03 0.52
N LEU A 34 -9.64 -2.46 -0.73
CA LEU A 34 -8.59 -1.96 -1.62
C LEU A 34 -8.83 -0.52 -2.08
N GLU A 35 -10.06 -0.07 -2.21
CA GLU A 35 -10.37 1.31 -2.65
C GLU A 35 -9.87 2.36 -1.64
N PRO A 36 -10.19 2.28 -0.33
CA PRO A 36 -9.60 3.15 0.68
C PRO A 36 -8.07 3.09 0.74
N LEU A 37 -7.48 1.89 0.64
CA LEU A 37 -6.02 1.74 0.63
C LEU A 37 -5.38 2.46 -0.56
N GLN A 38 -5.96 2.29 -1.76
CA GLN A 38 -5.49 2.97 -2.96
C GLN A 38 -5.63 4.48 -2.80
N GLY A 39 -6.79 4.97 -2.39
CA GLY A 39 -7.02 6.41 -2.19
C GLY A 39 -6.02 7.03 -1.20
N ALA A 40 -5.75 6.35 -0.08
CA ALA A 40 -4.77 6.82 0.90
C ALA A 40 -3.34 6.87 0.31
N LEU A 41 -2.93 5.84 -0.44
CA LEU A 41 -1.62 5.80 -1.09
C LEU A 41 -1.49 6.85 -2.21
N GLU A 42 -2.53 7.03 -3.03
CA GLU A 42 -2.58 8.05 -4.08
C GLU A 42 -2.48 9.47 -3.49
N ALA A 43 -3.24 9.75 -2.42
CA ALA A 43 -3.22 11.04 -1.74
C ALA A 43 -1.87 11.30 -1.06
N THR A 44 -1.32 10.29 -0.36
CA THR A 44 -0.08 10.43 0.43
C THR A 44 1.17 10.53 -0.43
N LEU A 45 1.24 9.78 -1.53
CA LEU A 45 2.43 9.72 -2.40
C LEU A 45 2.28 10.55 -3.69
N GLY A 46 1.09 11.10 -3.97
CA GLY A 46 0.83 11.81 -5.22
C GLY A 46 0.89 10.90 -6.46
N VAL A 47 0.51 9.63 -6.31
CA VAL A 47 0.60 8.60 -7.36
C VAL A 47 -0.77 8.24 -7.93
N ARG A 48 -0.79 7.40 -8.97
CA ARG A 48 -1.99 6.75 -9.49
C ARG A 48 -1.79 5.26 -9.62
N PHE A 49 -2.81 4.49 -9.28
CA PHE A 49 -2.79 3.06 -9.48
C PHE A 49 -3.01 2.65 -10.93
N GLU A 50 -2.26 1.65 -11.33
CA GLU A 50 -2.41 0.92 -12.57
C GLU A 50 -2.68 -0.55 -12.27
N ILE A 51 -3.57 -1.14 -13.07
CA ILE A 51 -3.82 -2.58 -13.05
C ILE A 51 -3.28 -3.16 -14.36
N LYS A 52 -2.13 -3.84 -14.29
CA LYS A 52 -1.48 -4.44 -15.46
C LYS A 52 -1.20 -5.93 -15.26
N ARG A 53 -1.24 -6.70 -16.36
CA ARG A 53 -0.77 -8.09 -16.36
C ARG A 53 0.74 -8.08 -16.65
N GLU A 54 1.51 -8.84 -15.88
CA GLU A 54 2.96 -8.97 -16.11
C GLU A 54 3.30 -10.00 -17.19
N ARG A 55 2.34 -10.86 -17.54
CA ARG A 55 2.46 -11.90 -18.58
C ARG A 55 1.14 -11.98 -19.34
N LEU A 56 1.15 -12.44 -20.60
CA LEU A 56 -0.05 -12.49 -21.47
C LEU A 56 -1.28 -13.12 -20.79
N PHE A 57 -1.08 -14.13 -19.95
CA PHE A 57 -2.14 -14.81 -19.20
C PHE A 57 -1.93 -14.80 -17.68
N GLY A 58 -1.09 -13.88 -17.18
CA GLY A 58 -0.79 -13.75 -15.75
C GLY A 58 -1.88 -13.00 -14.97
N PRO A 59 -1.87 -13.09 -13.63
CA PRO A 59 -2.78 -12.30 -12.80
C PRO A 59 -2.58 -10.81 -13.05
N LYS A 60 -3.67 -10.04 -12.91
CA LYS A 60 -3.59 -8.59 -12.87
C LYS A 60 -2.91 -8.18 -11.58
N VAL A 61 -1.91 -7.32 -11.68
CA VAL A 61 -1.17 -6.76 -10.56
C VAL A 61 -1.56 -5.30 -10.41
N LEU A 62 -1.89 -4.93 -9.18
CA LEU A 62 -2.14 -3.55 -8.79
C LEU A 62 -0.80 -2.91 -8.43
N SER A 63 -0.46 -1.80 -9.06
CA SER A 63 0.85 -1.16 -8.87
C SER A 63 0.78 0.34 -9.11
N PHE A 64 1.78 1.09 -8.67
CA PHE A 64 1.99 2.49 -9.02
C PHE A 64 3.47 2.74 -9.29
N ILE A 65 3.77 3.88 -9.91
CA ILE A 65 5.15 4.36 -10.08
C ILE A 65 5.39 5.50 -9.10
N TYR A 66 6.47 5.42 -8.34
CA TYR A 66 6.92 6.49 -7.45
C TYR A 66 8.40 6.73 -7.68
N MET A 67 8.77 7.96 -8.03
CA MET A 67 10.16 8.34 -8.35
C MET A 67 10.87 7.41 -9.36
N GLY A 68 10.12 6.85 -10.33
CA GLY A 68 10.64 5.93 -11.34
C GLY A 68 10.56 4.44 -10.95
N GLU A 69 10.35 4.15 -9.67
CA GLU A 69 10.27 2.79 -9.13
C GLU A 69 8.85 2.25 -9.19
N ARG A 70 8.69 0.99 -9.61
CA ARG A 70 7.39 0.32 -9.65
C ARG A 70 7.11 -0.40 -8.34
N VAL A 71 6.15 0.09 -7.58
CA VAL A 71 5.69 -0.52 -6.33
C VAL A 71 4.42 -1.31 -6.59
N LYS A 72 4.39 -2.56 -6.13
CA LYS A 72 3.26 -3.49 -6.34
C LYS A 72 2.53 -3.75 -5.03
N ILE A 73 1.20 -3.71 -5.08
CA ILE A 73 0.35 -4.19 -3.99
C ILE A 73 0.00 -5.65 -4.24
N ARG A 74 0.24 -6.49 -3.24
CA ARG A 74 -0.17 -7.88 -3.20
C ARG A 74 -1.24 -8.09 -2.14
N LEU A 75 -2.39 -8.65 -2.55
CA LEU A 75 -3.39 -9.16 -1.61
C LEU A 75 -3.00 -10.59 -1.21
N LEU A 76 -2.93 -10.85 0.09
CA LEU A 76 -2.63 -12.16 0.66
C LEU A 76 -3.90 -13.00 0.83
N GLU A 77 -3.72 -14.30 0.97
CA GLU A 77 -4.81 -15.25 1.27
C GLU A 77 -5.48 -14.96 2.62
N THR A 78 -4.72 -14.40 3.58
CA THR A 78 -5.22 -13.92 4.88
C THR A 78 -6.21 -12.77 4.76
N GLY A 79 -6.25 -12.12 3.60
CA GLY A 79 -7.04 -10.93 3.32
C GLY A 79 -6.30 -9.61 3.57
N ASP A 80 -5.04 -9.64 4.05
CA ASP A 80 -4.21 -8.45 4.21
C ASP A 80 -3.60 -8.02 2.86
N ALA A 81 -3.15 -6.78 2.76
CA ALA A 81 -2.34 -6.33 1.62
C ALA A 81 -0.90 -6.06 2.03
N GLN A 82 0.02 -6.14 1.08
CA GLN A 82 1.43 -5.82 1.27
C GLN A 82 1.98 -5.03 0.10
N ILE A 83 2.90 -4.11 0.38
CA ILE A 83 3.88 -3.64 -0.58
C ILE A 83 5.26 -4.16 -0.16
N ASP A 84 6.00 -4.64 -1.14
CA ASP A 84 7.38 -5.08 -0.95
C ASP A 84 8.30 -4.03 -1.57
N LEU A 85 9.02 -3.32 -0.71
CA LEU A 85 9.97 -2.28 -1.07
C LEU A 85 11.42 -2.79 -1.04
N ALA A 86 11.65 -4.09 -0.83
CA ALA A 86 13.00 -4.64 -0.72
C ALA A 86 13.83 -4.45 -2.00
N THR A 87 13.17 -4.34 -3.17
CA THR A 87 13.82 -4.13 -4.46
C THR A 87 13.72 -2.69 -4.95
N VAL A 88 13.08 -1.82 -4.18
CA VAL A 88 13.00 -0.37 -4.47
C VAL A 88 14.29 0.26 -3.97
N ASP A 89 14.80 1.24 -4.72
CA ASP A 89 15.95 2.04 -4.32
C ASP A 89 15.84 2.53 -2.86
N ASP A 90 16.98 2.58 -2.17
CA ASP A 90 17.01 2.80 -0.72
C ASP A 90 16.45 4.16 -0.32
N ASP A 91 16.79 5.21 -1.07
CA ASP A 91 16.30 6.57 -0.81
C ASP A 91 14.80 6.65 -1.09
N VAL A 92 14.36 6.05 -2.20
CA VAL A 92 12.93 6.03 -2.58
C VAL A 92 12.10 5.29 -1.54
N ARG A 93 12.59 4.16 -1.02
CA ARG A 93 11.93 3.40 0.03
C ARG A 93 11.81 4.21 1.32
N GLU A 94 12.89 4.84 1.79
CA GLU A 94 12.84 5.65 3.02
C GLU A 94 11.84 6.81 2.87
N ILE A 95 11.83 7.46 1.71
CA ILE A 95 10.85 8.52 1.41
C ILE A 95 9.42 7.99 1.47
N ILE A 96 9.12 6.83 0.86
CA ILE A 96 7.78 6.21 0.94
C ILE A 96 7.41 5.96 2.41
N LEU A 97 8.32 5.34 3.19
CA LEU A 97 8.05 5.03 4.59
C LEU A 97 7.83 6.30 5.43
N GLU A 98 8.58 7.37 5.17
CA GLU A 98 8.41 8.66 5.83
C GLU A 98 7.03 9.26 5.54
N HIS A 99 6.59 9.27 4.28
CA HIS A 99 5.26 9.75 3.90
C HIS A 99 4.15 8.95 4.59
N LEU A 100 4.27 7.61 4.65
CA LEU A 100 3.30 6.77 5.35
C LEU A 100 3.25 7.07 6.85
N ARG A 101 4.39 7.34 7.50
CA ARG A 101 4.47 7.66 8.93
C ARG A 101 3.89 9.05 9.26
N GLN A 102 4.03 10.02 8.36
CA GLN A 102 3.62 11.40 8.58
C GLN A 102 2.19 11.70 8.13
N SER A 103 1.61 10.88 7.25
CA SER A 103 0.28 11.09 6.70
C SER A 103 -0.84 10.81 7.71
N HIS A 104 -1.84 11.68 7.74
CA HIS A 104 -3.07 11.49 8.51
C HIS A 104 -4.01 10.41 7.93
N ASP A 105 -3.76 9.98 6.68
CA ASP A 105 -4.52 8.90 6.06
C ASP A 105 -4.04 7.52 6.53
N PHE A 106 -2.96 7.46 7.30
CA PHE A 106 -2.35 6.23 7.80
C PHE A 106 -2.19 6.22 9.32
N GLU A 107 -2.23 5.03 9.91
CA GLU A 107 -1.97 4.80 11.33
C GLU A 107 -0.97 3.65 11.49
N ALA A 108 0.22 3.96 12.02
CA ALA A 108 1.24 2.95 12.29
C ALA A 108 0.85 2.07 13.48
N HIS A 109 1.19 0.78 13.41
CA HIS A 109 0.96 -0.21 14.47
C HIS A 109 2.18 -1.10 14.71
#